data_AF-A0A919HEM0-F1
#
_entry.id   AF-A0A919HEM0-F1
#
_cell.length_a   1.000
_cell.length_b   1.000
_cell.length_c   1.000
_cell.angle_alpha   90.00
_cell.angle_beta   90.00
_cell.angle_gamma   90.00
#
_symmetry.space_group_name_H-M   'P 1'
#
loop_
_entity.id
_entity.type
_entity.pdbx_description
1 polymer ?
#
loop_
_entity_poly.entity_id
_entity_poly.type
_entity_poly.pdbx_seq_one_letter_code
_entity_poly.pdbx_strand_id
1 'polypeptide(L)'
;MSAQLWSDEPTHLDLLSFDAVAKTVVQAVLDDALDPVTVGVSGAWGSGKTTVLRLIEDELAPQPRTDATVLVISTDPWRYDPGVSAKETLIGEVLSAVAAELAQKEQPGQARSRARAVLTTLRRRVDWAKALQVAAKTSLTLQLPSVDDLTSLINIEPSSQDADAADPPSRGLEEFRSEFCTLMESAELSHLKRVVVLVDDLDRCLPETVVDTLETIRLFLAVPKMAFVVAADEHRVADALRARFAAPGSTQQGADERYFEEPASLYLHKIVQTTVPLPTLSRFDTEAFLVLLQLLQRLPDEELTPYIAACVRLRREKGLLDDLATTVNGNDISAELAFASRMTPILYEKLQGSPRRIKRFLNDLRVRQSVADHRGILLEADIVAKLMVLEKLLPDAFTTVLGWLARGELRSRMAKLEAAAGRPAPEPQPAQDVGPSPDDDAPSTGEQNPAPDETEPVTFEDELIRWAKLSPSLGPVDLAPYLYLAAAFSGEQLLDAGLPGRLRDIAANLLSTARFDQHRVTDADIEALGEDDALSLVEYLGRAGRDRPAEQSAAVRGMVRIVTAYPATTERATRLLQSVPAGELEPATILTLPAADPAFRSVLEHWKTHAPADPARTKRALEHALGAGSRL
;
A
#
# COMPACT_ATOMS: atom_id res chain seq x y z
N MET A 1 -16.76 6.26 13.48
CA MET A 1 -16.91 6.90 12.15
C MET A 1 -16.27 5.97 11.14
N SER A 2 -16.93 5.59 10.04
CA SER A 2 -16.30 4.73 9.04
C SER A 2 -15.12 5.48 8.42
N ALA A 3 -13.90 4.97 8.61
CA ALA A 3 -12.72 5.60 8.05
C ALA A 3 -12.78 5.53 6.52
N GLN A 4 -12.77 6.69 5.87
CA GLN A 4 -12.76 6.81 4.43
C GLN A 4 -11.41 6.34 3.87
N LEU A 5 -11.40 5.67 2.72
CA LEU A 5 -10.18 5.29 2.02
C LEU A 5 -9.69 6.48 1.16
N TRP A 6 -8.38 6.58 0.97
CA TRP A 6 -7.78 7.52 0.04
C TRP A 6 -7.99 7.08 -1.41
N SER A 7 -8.43 8.03 -2.24
CA SER A 7 -8.52 7.82 -3.68
C SER A 7 -7.13 7.70 -4.31
N ASP A 8 -7.02 6.80 -5.29
CA ASP A 8 -5.86 6.66 -6.15
C ASP A 8 -5.93 7.56 -7.40
N GLU A 9 -7.00 8.35 -7.53
CA GLU A 9 -7.11 9.37 -8.56
C GLU A 9 -6.01 10.45 -8.38
N PRO A 10 -5.50 11.02 -9.50
CA PRO A 10 -4.62 12.18 -9.46
C PRO A 10 -5.36 13.38 -8.85
N THR A 11 -4.59 14.32 -8.29
CA THR A 11 -5.12 15.52 -7.66
C THR A 11 -4.52 16.77 -8.30
N HIS A 12 -5.24 17.88 -8.25
CA HIS A 12 -4.76 19.21 -8.61
C HIS A 12 -3.96 19.86 -7.47
N LEU A 13 -4.01 19.29 -6.26
CA LEU A 13 -3.22 19.76 -5.12
C LEU A 13 -1.82 19.16 -5.15
N ASP A 14 -0.79 20.00 -5.02
CA ASP A 14 0.60 19.55 -4.99
C ASP A 14 1.02 18.98 -3.62
N LEU A 15 0.52 17.79 -3.30
CA LEU A 15 0.89 17.06 -2.07
C LEU A 15 2.33 16.49 -2.13
N LEU A 16 2.94 16.44 -3.31
CA LEU A 16 4.21 15.75 -3.59
C LEU A 16 5.39 16.72 -3.78
N SER A 17 5.13 18.03 -3.80
CA SER A 17 6.11 19.07 -4.11
C SER A 17 6.71 18.97 -5.51
N PHE A 18 5.87 18.69 -6.51
CA PHE A 18 6.27 18.72 -7.90
C PHE A 18 6.07 20.08 -8.57
N ASP A 19 5.76 21.15 -7.82
CA ASP A 19 5.65 22.52 -8.35
C ASP A 19 6.87 22.96 -9.17
N ALA A 20 8.08 22.66 -8.69
CA ALA A 20 9.32 22.99 -9.40
C ALA A 20 9.46 22.23 -10.72
N VAL A 21 9.05 20.96 -10.75
CA VAL A 21 9.05 20.13 -11.96
C VAL A 21 8.03 20.67 -12.97
N ALA A 22 6.78 20.87 -12.52
CA ALA A 22 5.70 21.37 -13.37
C ALA A 22 6.08 22.73 -14.00
N LYS A 23 6.59 23.67 -13.18
CA LYS A 23 7.05 24.99 -13.67
C LYS A 23 8.19 24.88 -14.69
N THR A 24 9.13 23.94 -14.50
CA THR A 24 10.23 23.72 -15.44
C THR A 24 9.72 23.20 -16.78
N VAL A 25 8.77 22.26 -16.77
CA VAL A 25 8.14 21.75 -18.00
C VAL A 25 7.35 22.86 -18.70
N VAL A 26 6.57 23.65 -17.96
CA VAL A 26 5.81 24.79 -18.51
C VAL A 26 6.73 25.83 -19.15
N GLN A 27 7.86 26.16 -18.51
CA GLN A 27 8.85 27.08 -19.08
C GLN A 27 9.41 26.56 -20.41
N ALA A 28 9.76 25.27 -20.49
CA ALA A 28 10.26 24.67 -21.73
C ALA A 28 9.20 24.65 -22.84
N VAL A 29 7.95 24.30 -22.50
CA VAL A 29 6.82 24.24 -23.44
C VAL A 29 6.44 25.63 -23.98
N LEU A 30 6.63 26.68 -23.19
CA LEU A 30 6.30 28.06 -23.59
C LEU A 30 7.49 28.84 -24.17
N ASP A 31 8.67 28.23 -24.28
CA ASP A 31 9.87 28.82 -24.88
C ASP A 31 9.76 28.79 -26.40
N ASP A 32 9.76 29.98 -27.02
CA ASP A 32 9.64 30.13 -28.47
C ASP A 32 10.93 29.66 -29.19
N ALA A 33 12.08 29.61 -28.51
CA ALA A 33 13.32 29.06 -29.06
C ALA A 33 13.27 27.52 -29.21
N LEU A 34 12.36 26.87 -28.49
CA LEU A 34 12.15 25.43 -28.57
C LEU A 34 10.97 25.07 -29.48
N ASP A 35 10.27 26.03 -30.09
CA ASP A 35 9.08 25.74 -30.91
C ASP A 35 9.43 25.02 -32.23
N PRO A 36 8.84 23.84 -32.54
CA PRO A 36 7.99 22.97 -31.69
C PRO A 36 8.79 22.01 -30.79
N VAL A 37 8.24 21.66 -29.62
CA VAL A 37 8.95 20.88 -28.57
C VAL A 37 8.14 19.69 -28.04
N THR A 38 8.81 18.59 -27.73
CA THR A 38 8.30 17.52 -26.84
C THR A 38 9.18 17.44 -25.59
N VAL A 39 8.53 17.52 -24.44
CA VAL A 39 9.16 17.32 -23.13
C VAL A 39 8.64 16.01 -22.53
N GLY A 40 9.55 15.12 -22.14
CA GLY A 40 9.22 13.91 -21.39
C GLY A 40 9.12 14.19 -19.89
N VAL A 41 8.14 13.59 -19.22
CA VAL A 41 8.06 13.51 -17.76
C VAL A 41 8.23 12.04 -17.38
N SER A 42 9.45 11.66 -17.03
CA SER A 42 9.80 10.25 -16.83
C SER A 42 9.81 9.85 -15.37
N GLY A 43 9.23 8.70 -15.07
CA GLY A 43 9.26 8.15 -13.71
C GLY A 43 8.60 6.79 -13.63
N ALA A 44 9.04 6.00 -12.63
CA ALA A 44 8.52 4.67 -12.38
C ALA A 44 7.01 4.67 -12.08
N TRP A 45 6.39 3.50 -12.17
CA TRP A 45 4.98 3.33 -11.85
C TRP A 45 4.64 3.82 -10.42
N GLY A 46 3.63 4.69 -10.32
CA GLY A 46 3.18 5.25 -9.05
C GLY A 46 4.02 6.42 -8.51
N SER A 47 4.90 7.02 -9.32
CA SER A 47 5.71 8.21 -8.95
C SER A 47 4.93 9.52 -8.91
N GLY A 48 3.73 9.59 -9.50
CA GLY A 48 2.91 10.81 -9.56
C GLY A 48 2.89 11.54 -10.91
N LYS A 49 3.31 10.88 -12.01
CA LYS A 49 3.26 11.40 -13.40
C LYS A 49 1.97 12.15 -13.75
N THR A 50 0.81 11.49 -13.61
CA THR A 50 -0.49 12.09 -13.90
C THR A 50 -0.79 13.32 -13.02
N THR A 51 -0.40 13.29 -11.74
CA THR A 51 -0.51 14.46 -10.84
C THR A 51 0.31 15.62 -11.37
N VAL A 52 1.53 15.39 -11.85
CA VAL A 52 2.36 16.44 -12.47
C VAL A 52 1.72 17.00 -13.73
N LEU A 53 1.09 16.16 -14.56
CA LEU A 53 0.33 16.64 -15.71
C LEU A 53 -0.83 17.56 -15.32
N ARG A 54 -1.55 17.27 -14.22
CA ARG A 54 -2.58 18.17 -13.69
C ARG A 54 -2.01 19.51 -13.20
N LEU A 55 -0.86 19.48 -12.51
CA LEU A 55 -0.17 20.71 -12.11
C LEU A 55 0.29 21.54 -13.32
N ILE A 56 0.74 20.89 -14.39
CA ILE A 56 1.11 21.55 -15.65
C ILE A 56 -0.14 22.17 -16.32
N GLU A 57 -1.25 21.42 -16.36
CA GLU A 57 -2.54 21.90 -16.87
C GLU A 57 -3.00 23.16 -16.12
N ASP A 58 -2.92 23.16 -14.79
CA ASP A 58 -3.30 24.28 -13.94
C ASP A 58 -2.38 25.50 -14.13
N GLU A 59 -1.07 25.30 -14.28
CA GLU A 59 -0.10 26.38 -14.53
C GLU A 59 -0.23 26.99 -15.94
N LEU A 60 -0.68 26.19 -16.92
CA LEU A 60 -0.98 26.64 -18.29
C LEU A 60 -2.36 27.26 -18.45
N ALA A 61 -3.21 27.21 -17.42
CA ALA A 61 -4.57 27.73 -17.47
C ALA A 61 -4.58 29.24 -17.82
N PRO A 62 -5.65 29.73 -18.50
CA PRO A 62 -5.70 31.09 -19.00
C PRO A 62 -5.48 32.13 -17.89
N GLN A 63 -4.43 32.93 -18.02
CA GLN A 63 -4.20 34.04 -17.10
C GLN A 63 -5.02 35.26 -17.55
N PRO A 64 -5.77 35.92 -16.65
CA PRO A 64 -6.70 37.01 -16.99
C PRO A 64 -6.03 38.29 -17.54
N ARG A 65 -4.70 38.30 -17.70
CA ARG A 65 -3.89 39.47 -18.09
C ARG A 65 -3.12 39.30 -19.40
N THR A 66 -3.29 38.20 -20.12
CA THR A 66 -2.58 37.92 -21.38
C THR A 66 -3.54 37.70 -22.54
N ASP A 67 -3.37 38.45 -23.63
CA ASP A 67 -4.15 38.27 -24.87
C ASP A 67 -3.79 36.97 -25.61
N ALA A 68 -2.61 36.42 -25.31
CA ALA A 68 -2.12 35.15 -25.84
C ALA A 68 -2.75 33.96 -25.12
N THR A 69 -3.41 33.07 -25.89
CA THR A 69 -4.07 31.87 -25.36
C THR A 69 -3.19 30.64 -25.56
N VAL A 70 -3.12 29.78 -24.55
CA VAL A 70 -2.53 28.44 -24.63
C VAL A 70 -3.66 27.43 -24.63
N LEU A 71 -3.76 26.63 -25.68
CA LEU A 71 -4.75 25.55 -25.78
C LEU A 71 -4.14 24.27 -25.22
N VAL A 72 -4.64 23.80 -24.08
CA VAL A 72 -4.19 22.55 -23.45
C VAL A 72 -5.13 21.41 -23.82
N ILE A 73 -4.56 20.28 -24.22
CA ILE A 73 -5.29 19.08 -24.65
C ILE A 73 -4.73 17.90 -23.86
N SER A 74 -5.52 17.30 -22.99
CA SER A 74 -5.14 16.08 -22.28
C SER A 74 -5.59 14.85 -23.07
N THR A 75 -4.69 13.91 -23.25
CA THR A 75 -4.94 12.65 -23.97
C THR A 75 -4.36 11.47 -23.21
N ASP A 76 -5.09 10.35 -23.24
CA ASP A 76 -4.71 9.09 -22.60
C ASP A 76 -4.85 7.97 -23.64
N PRO A 77 -3.77 7.67 -24.39
CA PRO A 77 -3.79 6.65 -25.43
C PRO A 77 -4.14 5.25 -24.93
N TRP A 78 -3.96 4.97 -23.62
CA TRP A 78 -4.33 3.69 -23.03
C TRP A 78 -5.85 3.46 -23.01
N ARG A 79 -6.64 4.55 -23.06
CA ARG A 79 -8.11 4.51 -23.10
C ARG A 79 -8.70 4.43 -24.50
N TYR A 80 -7.86 4.47 -25.54
CA TYR A 80 -8.34 4.38 -26.91
C TYR A 80 -8.98 3.03 -27.19
N ASP A 81 -10.02 3.03 -28.03
CA ASP A 81 -10.66 1.79 -28.49
C ASP A 81 -9.67 1.03 -29.38
N PRO A 82 -9.33 -0.24 -29.08
CA PRO A 82 -8.46 -1.05 -29.92
C PRO A 82 -8.95 -1.22 -31.37
N GLY A 83 -10.25 -1.02 -31.63
CA GLY A 83 -10.85 -1.08 -32.96
C GLY A 83 -10.57 0.15 -33.84
N VAL A 84 -10.04 1.23 -33.26
CA VAL A 84 -9.70 2.49 -33.95
C VAL A 84 -8.19 2.71 -33.83
N SER A 85 -7.54 3.24 -34.87
CA SER A 85 -6.11 3.54 -34.76
C SER A 85 -5.88 4.67 -33.75
N ALA A 86 -4.90 4.48 -32.87
CA ALA A 86 -4.47 5.51 -31.92
C ALA A 86 -4.05 6.82 -32.60
N LYS A 87 -3.49 6.69 -33.82
CA LYS A 87 -3.13 7.82 -34.68
C LYS A 87 -4.35 8.65 -35.08
N GLU A 88 -5.41 8.00 -35.57
CA GLU A 88 -6.64 8.68 -35.97
C GLU A 88 -7.32 9.35 -34.77
N THR A 89 -7.31 8.67 -33.62
CA THR A 89 -7.92 9.18 -32.38
C THR A 89 -7.21 10.44 -31.88
N LEU A 90 -5.88 10.42 -31.76
CA LEU A 90 -5.10 11.57 -31.31
C LEU A 90 -5.20 12.77 -32.27
N ILE A 91 -5.15 12.52 -33.59
CA ILE A 91 -5.38 13.59 -34.58
C ILE A 91 -6.79 14.18 -34.42
N GLY A 92 -7.79 13.33 -34.21
CA GLY A 92 -9.18 13.74 -34.01
C GLY A 92 -9.37 14.62 -32.77
N GLU A 93 -8.72 14.29 -31.66
CA GLU A 93 -8.72 15.09 -30.42
C GLU A 93 -8.12 16.48 -30.64
N VAL A 94 -6.93 16.56 -31.26
CA VAL A 94 -6.25 17.83 -31.56
C VAL A 94 -7.11 18.70 -32.48
N LEU A 95 -7.60 18.15 -33.59
CA LEU A 95 -8.45 18.89 -34.52
C LEU A 95 -9.76 19.36 -33.85
N SER A 96 -10.32 18.58 -32.94
CA SER A 96 -11.57 18.94 -32.25
C SER A 96 -11.37 20.05 -31.22
N ALA A 97 -10.25 20.05 -30.50
CA ALA A 97 -9.90 21.15 -29.61
C ALA A 97 -9.67 22.45 -30.39
N VAL A 98 -8.89 22.40 -31.47
CA VAL A 98 -8.66 23.57 -32.35
C VAL A 98 -9.97 24.06 -32.98
N ALA A 99 -10.88 23.15 -33.36
CA ALA A 99 -12.20 23.49 -33.86
C ALA A 99 -13.07 24.21 -32.82
N ALA A 100 -13.03 23.76 -31.57
CA ALA A 100 -13.77 24.37 -30.47
C ALA A 100 -13.27 25.79 -30.18
N GLU A 101 -11.94 25.98 -30.17
CA GLU A 101 -11.31 27.28 -30.00
C GLU A 101 -11.69 28.27 -31.12
N LEU A 102 -11.64 27.82 -32.38
CA LEU A 102 -12.12 28.60 -33.53
C LEU A 102 -13.59 29.03 -33.36
N ALA A 103 -14.44 28.11 -32.91
CA ALA A 103 -15.88 28.37 -32.76
C ALA A 103 -16.20 29.39 -31.65
N GLN A 104 -15.38 29.48 -30.59
CA GLN A 104 -15.59 30.43 -29.50
C GLN A 104 -15.32 31.90 -29.90
N LYS A 105 -14.40 32.12 -30.87
CA LYS A 105 -13.99 33.46 -31.31
C LYS A 105 -14.76 33.95 -32.54
N GLU A 106 -15.45 33.06 -33.26
CA GLU A 106 -16.32 33.42 -34.37
C GLU A 106 -17.67 33.98 -33.89
N GLN A 107 -18.11 35.10 -34.49
CA GLN A 107 -19.46 35.62 -34.25
C GLN A 107 -20.51 34.78 -35.01
N PRO A 108 -21.65 34.42 -34.39
CA PRO A 108 -22.71 33.67 -35.09
C PRO A 108 -23.26 34.49 -36.27
N GLY A 109 -23.11 33.96 -37.49
CA GLY A 109 -23.65 34.53 -38.74
C GLY A 109 -22.63 35.02 -39.78
N GLN A 110 -21.32 34.96 -39.51
CA GLN A 110 -20.30 35.25 -40.53
C GLN A 110 -20.12 34.10 -41.54
N ALA A 111 -19.68 34.45 -42.76
CA ALA A 111 -19.34 33.49 -43.80
C ALA A 111 -18.25 32.51 -43.30
N ARG A 112 -18.26 31.27 -43.81
CA ARG A 112 -17.31 30.21 -43.46
C ARG A 112 -15.87 30.75 -43.57
N SER A 113 -15.18 30.88 -42.43
CA SER A 113 -13.79 31.36 -42.40
C SER A 113 -12.86 30.43 -43.17
N ARG A 114 -11.72 30.96 -43.65
CA ARG A 114 -10.73 30.16 -44.39
C ARG A 114 -10.18 29.06 -43.49
N ALA A 115 -9.94 29.37 -42.22
CA ALA A 115 -9.54 28.40 -41.19
C ALA A 115 -10.54 27.25 -41.09
N ARG A 116 -11.85 27.54 -41.06
CA ARG A 116 -12.89 26.50 -40.97
C ARG A 116 -12.96 25.62 -42.22
N ALA A 117 -12.72 26.18 -43.41
CA ALA A 117 -12.63 25.39 -44.64
C ALA A 117 -11.45 24.41 -44.60
N VAL A 118 -10.26 24.88 -44.22
CA VAL A 118 -9.06 24.04 -44.06
C VAL A 118 -9.29 22.94 -43.02
N LEU A 119 -9.85 23.30 -41.86
CA LEU A 119 -10.23 22.34 -40.82
C LEU A 119 -11.23 21.28 -41.31
N THR A 120 -12.22 21.68 -42.12
CA THR A 120 -13.15 20.70 -42.70
C THR A 120 -12.49 19.75 -43.69
N THR A 121 -11.48 20.21 -44.44
CA THR A 121 -10.67 19.34 -45.31
C THR A 121 -9.86 18.35 -44.50
N LEU A 122 -9.15 18.83 -43.47
CA LEU A 122 -8.36 18.00 -42.55
C LEU A 122 -9.22 16.92 -41.87
N ARG A 123 -10.42 17.29 -41.42
CA ARG A 123 -11.38 16.33 -40.82
C ARG A 123 -11.85 15.26 -41.80
N ARG A 124 -11.99 15.56 -43.10
CA ARG A 124 -12.42 14.58 -44.11
C ARG A 124 -11.31 13.60 -44.51
N ARG A 125 -10.04 13.97 -44.32
CA ARG A 125 -8.87 13.12 -44.62
C ARG A 125 -8.60 12.05 -43.55
N VAL A 126 -9.17 12.21 -42.36
CA VAL A 126 -9.13 11.20 -41.31
C VAL A 126 -10.37 10.32 -41.49
N ASP A 127 -10.24 9.00 -41.55
CA ASP A 127 -11.38 8.08 -41.76
C ASP A 127 -12.22 7.93 -40.49
N TRP A 128 -13.06 8.93 -40.20
CA TRP A 128 -13.93 8.95 -39.00
C TRP A 128 -15.02 7.86 -38.97
N ALA A 129 -15.21 7.08 -40.04
CA ALA A 129 -16.20 6.01 -40.04
C ALA A 129 -15.96 4.99 -38.91
N LYS A 130 -14.71 4.87 -38.42
CA LYS A 130 -14.35 4.07 -37.25
C LYS A 130 -14.32 4.90 -35.94
N ALA A 131 -13.88 6.15 -35.98
CA ALA A 131 -13.75 7.01 -34.80
C ALA A 131 -15.08 7.60 -34.26
N LEU A 132 -16.12 7.77 -35.09
CA LEU A 132 -17.39 8.41 -34.70
C LEU A 132 -18.21 7.54 -33.71
N GLN A 133 -17.95 6.24 -33.60
CA GLN A 133 -18.55 5.38 -32.58
C GLN A 133 -18.09 5.72 -31.15
N VAL A 134 -17.01 6.51 -31.00
CA VAL A 134 -16.39 6.85 -29.70
C VAL A 134 -17.13 8.00 -28.98
N ALA A 135 -17.79 8.92 -29.71
CA ALA A 135 -18.42 10.09 -29.10
C ALA A 135 -19.88 9.87 -28.62
N ALA A 136 -20.55 8.81 -29.08
CA ALA A 136 -21.98 8.60 -28.82
C ALA A 136 -22.30 7.77 -27.55
N LYS A 137 -21.30 7.22 -26.86
CA LYS A 137 -21.52 6.36 -25.67
C LYS A 137 -21.38 7.07 -24.32
N THR A 138 -21.15 8.37 -24.31
CA THR A 138 -21.16 9.17 -23.08
C THR A 138 -22.42 10.04 -23.01
N SER A 139 -23.46 9.42 -22.46
CA SER A 139 -24.75 9.98 -21.98
C SER A 139 -25.98 9.86 -22.89
N LEU A 140 -27.02 9.25 -22.28
CA LEU A 140 -28.46 9.28 -22.56
C LEU A 140 -29.07 8.11 -23.37
N THR A 141 -29.70 7.21 -22.61
CA THR A 141 -30.93 6.42 -22.88
C THR A 141 -30.92 5.30 -23.94
N LEU A 142 -30.93 4.05 -23.41
CA LEU A 142 -31.68 2.85 -23.85
C LEU A 142 -32.30 2.85 -25.26
N GLN A 143 -31.65 2.15 -26.21
CA GLN A 143 -32.21 1.07 -27.05
C GLN A 143 -31.12 0.57 -28.01
N LEU A 144 -30.70 -0.70 -27.87
CA LEU A 144 -29.82 -1.38 -28.83
C LEU A 144 -30.65 -1.70 -30.09
N PRO A 145 -30.27 -1.25 -31.29
CA PRO A 145 -30.87 -1.77 -32.52
C PRO A 145 -30.42 -3.22 -32.74
N SER A 146 -31.33 -4.04 -33.27
CA SER A 146 -31.11 -5.46 -33.53
C SER A 146 -30.13 -5.71 -34.66
N VAL A 147 -29.48 -6.87 -34.60
CA VAL A 147 -28.38 -7.34 -35.47
C VAL A 147 -28.71 -7.38 -36.97
N ASP A 148 -29.99 -7.27 -37.36
CA ASP A 148 -30.45 -7.34 -38.75
C ASP A 148 -30.20 -6.05 -39.57
N ASP A 149 -29.90 -4.91 -38.94
CA ASP A 149 -29.53 -3.68 -39.67
C ASP A 149 -28.04 -3.61 -40.05
N LEU A 150 -27.22 -4.57 -39.60
CA LEU A 150 -25.78 -4.62 -39.90
C LEU A 150 -25.45 -5.31 -41.23
N THR A 151 -26.43 -5.94 -41.89
CA THR A 151 -26.18 -6.73 -43.11
C THR A 151 -26.32 -5.96 -44.43
N SER A 152 -26.72 -4.68 -44.42
CA SER A 152 -26.82 -3.86 -45.65
C SER A 152 -25.57 -3.01 -45.95
N LEU A 153 -24.46 -3.19 -45.22
CA LEU A 153 -23.22 -2.43 -45.42
C LEU A 153 -22.09 -3.24 -46.10
N ILE A 154 -22.39 -4.43 -46.61
CA ILE A 154 -21.49 -5.16 -47.51
C ILE A 154 -21.97 -4.94 -48.93
N ASN A 155 -21.57 -3.82 -49.52
CA ASN A 155 -21.48 -3.69 -50.97
C ASN A 155 -20.06 -3.22 -51.31
N ILE A 156 -19.17 -4.20 -51.36
CA ILE A 156 -17.85 -4.06 -51.99
C ILE A 156 -18.04 -4.48 -53.44
N GLU A 157 -18.23 -3.52 -54.34
CA GLU A 157 -17.81 -3.72 -55.73
C GLU A 157 -16.37 -3.19 -55.86
N PRO A 158 -15.41 -4.03 -56.25
CA PRO A 158 -14.06 -3.57 -56.59
C PRO A 158 -14.09 -3.05 -58.02
N SER A 159 -14.07 -1.74 -58.22
CA SER A 159 -13.70 -1.17 -59.53
C SER A 159 -12.18 -1.26 -59.69
N SER A 160 -11.70 -2.42 -60.13
CA SER A 160 -10.35 -2.59 -60.63
C SER A 160 -10.26 -2.08 -62.06
N GLN A 161 -9.68 -0.89 -62.25
CA GLN A 161 -8.97 -0.47 -63.45
C GLN A 161 -8.24 0.83 -63.13
N ASP A 162 -7.01 0.68 -62.62
CA ASP A 162 -5.81 1.43 -63.00
C ASP A 162 -4.65 0.95 -62.12
N ALA A 163 -4.06 -0.15 -62.57
CA ALA A 163 -2.73 -0.55 -62.15
C ALA A 163 -1.74 0.30 -62.94
N ASP A 164 -1.44 1.52 -62.45
CA ASP A 164 -0.20 2.26 -62.72
C ASP A 164 -0.21 3.60 -61.96
N ALA A 165 -0.05 3.52 -60.64
CA ALA A 165 0.64 4.48 -59.76
C ALA A 165 0.36 4.05 -58.33
N ALA A 166 1.29 3.31 -57.72
CA ALA A 166 1.33 3.22 -56.27
C ALA A 166 1.65 4.62 -55.74
N ASP A 167 0.62 5.42 -55.45
CA ASP A 167 0.82 6.66 -54.71
C ASP A 167 1.23 6.27 -53.29
N PRO A 168 2.43 6.64 -52.82
CA PRO A 168 2.92 6.18 -51.54
C PRO A 168 2.08 6.80 -50.41
N PRO A 169 1.86 6.07 -49.29
CA PRO A 169 1.10 6.58 -48.13
C PRO A 169 1.69 7.86 -47.52
N SER A 170 2.88 8.28 -47.93
CA SER A 170 3.55 9.52 -47.53
C SER A 170 2.90 10.80 -48.06
N ARG A 171 2.22 10.78 -49.22
CA ARG A 171 1.61 12.02 -49.78
C ARG A 171 0.50 12.58 -48.89
N GLY A 172 -0.38 11.72 -48.37
CA GLY A 172 -1.51 12.18 -47.53
C GLY A 172 -1.07 12.81 -46.22
N LEU A 173 0.04 12.33 -45.64
CA LEU A 173 0.59 12.82 -44.36
C LEU A 173 1.30 14.17 -44.52
N GLU A 174 2.09 14.31 -45.59
CA GLU A 174 2.77 15.55 -45.94
C GLU A 174 1.76 16.67 -46.25
N GLU A 175 0.68 16.33 -46.96
CA GLU A 175 -0.43 17.23 -47.25
C GLU A 175 -1.19 17.63 -45.99
N PHE A 176 -1.52 16.66 -45.12
CA PHE A 176 -2.16 16.94 -43.83
C PHE A 176 -1.32 17.94 -43.02
N ARG A 177 -0.01 17.71 -42.92
CA ARG A 177 0.92 18.59 -42.22
C ARG A 177 0.89 20.01 -42.78
N SER A 178 0.99 20.16 -44.10
CA SER A 178 0.97 21.47 -44.78
C SER A 178 -0.35 22.22 -44.54
N GLU A 179 -1.48 21.52 -44.65
CA GLU A 179 -2.81 22.07 -44.40
C GLU A 179 -2.97 22.49 -42.93
N PHE A 180 -2.52 21.66 -41.98
CA PHE A 180 -2.58 21.98 -40.56
C PHE A 180 -1.64 23.16 -40.19
N CYS A 181 -0.46 23.26 -40.82
CA CYS A 181 0.41 24.44 -40.68
C CYS A 181 -0.31 25.72 -41.15
N THR A 182 -0.95 25.64 -42.32
CA THR A 182 -1.76 26.75 -42.86
C THR A 182 -2.92 27.13 -41.92
N LEU A 183 -3.52 26.15 -41.25
CA LEU A 183 -4.55 26.40 -40.23
C LEU A 183 -3.97 27.17 -39.03
N MET A 184 -2.84 26.73 -38.50
CA MET A 184 -2.19 27.35 -37.32
C MET A 184 -1.65 28.77 -37.57
N GLU A 185 -1.34 29.09 -38.83
CA GLU A 185 -0.92 30.42 -39.30
C GLU A 185 -2.09 31.35 -39.65
N SER A 186 -3.33 30.86 -39.62
CA SER A 186 -4.51 31.65 -39.95
C SER A 186 -4.72 32.82 -38.98
N ALA A 187 -5.31 33.92 -39.47
CA ALA A 187 -5.56 35.11 -38.65
C ALA A 187 -6.51 34.79 -37.47
N GLU A 188 -7.42 33.85 -37.69
CA GLU A 188 -8.40 33.35 -36.74
C GLU A 188 -7.76 32.56 -35.57
N LEU A 189 -6.52 32.06 -35.74
CA LEU A 189 -5.73 31.38 -34.70
C LEU A 189 -4.46 32.16 -34.33
N SER A 190 -4.38 33.44 -34.69
CA SER A 190 -3.21 34.28 -34.39
C SER A 190 -3.05 34.55 -32.88
N HIS A 191 -4.14 34.49 -32.11
CA HIS A 191 -4.13 34.61 -30.64
C HIS A 191 -3.61 33.37 -29.92
N LEU A 192 -3.59 32.21 -30.60
CA LEU A 192 -3.00 31.00 -30.05
C LEU A 192 -1.48 31.12 -30.05
N LYS A 193 -0.90 31.17 -28.85
CA LYS A 193 0.55 31.11 -28.65
C LYS A 193 1.06 29.69 -28.78
N ARG A 194 0.37 28.73 -28.16
CA ARG A 194 0.78 27.32 -28.14
C ARG A 194 -0.42 26.38 -28.05
N VAL A 195 -0.32 25.23 -28.69
CA VAL A 195 -1.20 24.07 -28.48
C VAL A 195 -0.35 23.01 -27.77
N VAL A 196 -0.68 22.78 -26.50
CA VAL A 196 0.05 21.86 -25.62
C VAL A 196 -0.75 20.58 -25.47
N VAL A 197 -0.19 19.47 -25.92
CA VAL A 197 -0.81 18.14 -25.79
C VAL A 197 -0.13 17.38 -24.66
N LEU A 198 -0.87 17.11 -23.58
CA LEU A 198 -0.45 16.33 -22.43
C LEU A 198 -0.81 14.87 -22.68
N VAL A 199 0.19 14.02 -22.93
CA VAL A 199 0.05 12.59 -23.22
C VAL A 199 0.40 11.79 -21.97
N ASP A 200 -0.55 11.04 -21.42
CA ASP A 200 -0.36 10.21 -20.22
C ASP A 200 -0.42 8.70 -20.52
N ASP A 201 0.06 7.86 -19.59
CA ASP A 201 -0.08 6.40 -19.57
C ASP A 201 0.36 5.67 -20.87
N LEU A 202 1.25 6.29 -21.65
CA LEU A 202 1.84 5.68 -22.85
C LEU A 202 2.62 4.40 -22.52
N ASP A 203 3.21 4.31 -21.32
CA ASP A 203 3.92 3.14 -20.79
C ASP A 203 3.01 1.96 -20.42
N ARG A 204 1.68 2.13 -20.52
CA ARG A 204 0.72 1.03 -20.37
C ARG A 204 0.31 0.45 -21.71
N CYS A 205 0.33 1.24 -22.77
CA CYS A 205 -0.15 0.91 -24.11
C CYS A 205 0.48 -0.34 -24.73
N LEU A 206 -0.30 -1.00 -25.58
CA LEU A 206 0.21 -2.06 -26.46
C LEU A 206 1.26 -1.49 -27.43
N PRO A 207 2.26 -2.28 -27.86
CA PRO A 207 3.33 -1.81 -28.75
C PRO A 207 2.86 -1.04 -29.98
N GLU A 208 1.77 -1.47 -30.61
CA GLU A 208 1.19 -0.82 -31.76
C GLU A 208 0.66 0.59 -31.43
N THR A 209 -0.03 0.73 -30.30
CA THR A 209 -0.60 1.99 -29.81
C THR A 209 0.50 2.98 -29.44
N VAL A 210 1.58 2.50 -28.82
CA VAL A 210 2.77 3.32 -28.49
C VAL A 210 3.35 3.95 -29.75
N VAL A 211 3.63 3.13 -30.77
CA VAL A 211 4.25 3.61 -32.01
C VAL A 211 3.32 4.51 -32.79
N ASP A 212 2.04 4.16 -32.92
CA ASP A 212 1.06 4.99 -33.62
C ASP A 212 0.92 6.37 -32.95
N THR A 213 0.96 6.43 -31.61
CA THR A 213 0.97 7.68 -30.84
C THR A 213 2.26 8.49 -31.10
N LEU A 214 3.43 7.87 -31.00
CA LEU A 214 4.72 8.52 -31.23
C LEU A 214 4.86 9.04 -32.67
N GLU A 215 4.40 8.29 -33.67
CA GLU A 215 4.36 8.74 -35.06
C GLU A 215 3.44 9.96 -35.24
N THR A 216 2.34 10.01 -34.51
CA THR A 216 1.42 11.14 -34.52
C THR A 216 2.02 12.38 -33.86
N ILE A 217 2.72 12.21 -32.73
CA ILE A 217 3.48 13.30 -32.09
C ILE A 217 4.52 13.84 -33.09
N ARG A 218 5.28 12.95 -33.74
CA ARG A 218 6.29 13.33 -34.74
C ARG A 218 5.70 14.14 -35.91
N LEU A 219 4.47 13.84 -36.31
CA LEU A 219 3.77 14.61 -37.36
C LEU A 219 3.54 16.07 -36.94
N PHE A 220 3.06 16.28 -35.72
CA PHE A 220 2.75 17.61 -35.20
C PHE A 220 4.00 18.39 -34.79
N LEU A 221 5.09 17.70 -34.43
CA LEU A 221 6.41 18.30 -34.20
C LEU A 221 7.06 18.94 -35.44
N ALA A 222 6.40 18.88 -36.59
CA ALA A 222 6.82 19.61 -37.78
C ALA A 222 5.93 20.82 -38.09
N VAL A 223 5.08 21.22 -37.14
CA VAL A 223 4.14 22.34 -37.23
C VAL A 223 4.43 23.36 -36.12
N PRO A 224 4.56 24.66 -36.43
CA PRO A 224 4.78 25.70 -35.41
C PRO A 224 3.65 25.76 -34.38
N LYS A 225 3.96 26.30 -33.19
CA LYS A 225 3.07 26.44 -32.04
C LYS A 225 2.62 25.11 -31.40
N MET A 226 3.17 23.96 -31.82
CA MET A 226 2.86 22.67 -31.20
C MET A 226 3.85 22.35 -30.09
N ALA A 227 3.34 21.89 -28.96
CA ALA A 227 4.15 21.34 -27.89
C ALA A 227 3.52 20.07 -27.31
N PHE A 228 4.35 19.13 -26.88
CA PHE A 228 3.92 17.86 -26.30
C PHE A 228 4.57 17.68 -24.93
N VAL A 229 3.81 17.19 -23.97
CA VAL A 229 4.34 16.69 -22.69
C VAL A 229 3.98 15.22 -22.60
N VAL A 230 4.98 14.33 -22.62
CA VAL A 230 4.76 12.88 -22.59
C VAL A 230 5.14 12.35 -21.22
N ALA A 231 4.16 12.00 -20.41
CA ALA A 231 4.40 11.38 -19.11
C ALA A 231 4.37 9.85 -19.23
N ALA A 232 5.54 9.22 -19.14
CA ALA A 232 5.68 7.78 -19.30
C ALA A 232 6.94 7.25 -18.59
N ASP A 233 6.96 5.97 -18.22
CA ASP A 233 8.20 5.28 -17.92
C ASP A 233 8.98 5.00 -19.23
N GLU A 234 10.10 5.71 -19.41
CA GLU A 234 10.91 5.67 -20.63
C GLU A 234 11.38 4.25 -20.98
N HIS A 235 11.73 3.44 -19.97
CA HIS A 235 12.18 2.06 -20.19
C HIS A 235 11.04 1.19 -20.71
N ARG A 236 9.83 1.34 -20.16
CA ARG A 236 8.65 0.59 -20.63
C ARG A 236 8.25 0.95 -22.06
N VAL A 237 8.33 2.24 -22.41
CA VAL A 237 8.07 2.70 -23.78
C VAL A 237 9.13 2.15 -24.74
N ALA A 238 10.41 2.16 -24.35
CA ALA A 238 11.49 1.56 -25.13
C ALA A 238 11.29 0.04 -25.30
N ASP A 239 10.82 -0.67 -24.27
CA ASP A 239 10.51 -2.10 -24.33
C ASP A 239 9.37 -2.40 -25.31
N ALA A 240 8.31 -1.59 -25.31
CA ALA A 240 7.21 -1.69 -26.25
C ALA A 240 7.67 -1.45 -27.70
N LEU A 241 8.53 -0.45 -27.91
CA LEU A 241 9.15 -0.19 -29.21
C LEU A 241 10.01 -1.39 -29.66
N ARG A 242 10.80 -1.97 -28.75
CA ARG A 242 11.63 -3.14 -29.04
C ARG A 242 10.77 -4.32 -29.49
N ALA A 243 9.64 -4.57 -28.83
CA ALA A 243 8.74 -5.66 -29.20
C ALA A 243 8.20 -5.51 -30.64
N ARG A 244 7.96 -4.29 -31.13
CA ARG A 244 7.49 -4.04 -32.51
C ARG A 244 8.62 -4.09 -33.55
N PHE A 245 9.81 -3.63 -33.20
CA PHE A 245 10.96 -3.56 -34.12
C PHE A 245 11.92 -4.77 -34.04
N ALA A 246 11.69 -5.72 -33.14
CA ALA A 246 12.43 -6.96 -33.07
C ALA A 246 12.22 -7.76 -34.37
N ALA A 247 13.19 -7.69 -35.27
CA ALA A 247 13.21 -8.55 -36.44
C ALA A 247 13.36 -10.01 -35.99
N PRO A 248 12.58 -10.96 -36.53
CA PRO A 248 12.83 -12.38 -36.30
C PRO A 248 14.24 -12.74 -36.81
N GLY A 249 15.18 -12.94 -35.89
CA GLY A 249 16.54 -13.40 -36.19
C GLY A 249 17.71 -12.48 -35.78
N SER A 250 17.48 -11.32 -35.15
CA SER A 250 18.59 -10.48 -34.66
C SER A 250 19.07 -10.90 -33.27
N THR A 251 19.90 -11.93 -33.19
CA THR A 251 20.76 -12.19 -32.03
C THR A 251 21.86 -11.12 -32.01
N GLN A 252 21.71 -10.07 -31.20
CA GLN A 252 22.83 -9.18 -30.92
C GLN A 252 23.59 -9.72 -29.70
N GLN A 253 24.49 -10.66 -29.96
CA GLN A 253 25.58 -11.01 -29.07
C GLN A 253 26.82 -10.18 -29.48
N GLY A 254 27.36 -9.40 -28.55
CA GLY A 254 28.77 -9.01 -28.57
C GLY A 254 29.13 -7.63 -29.12
N ALA A 255 28.59 -6.54 -28.56
CA ALA A 255 29.19 -5.22 -28.70
C ALA A 255 29.37 -4.56 -27.32
N ASP A 256 30.51 -3.91 -27.14
CA ASP A 256 31.03 -3.25 -25.93
C ASP A 256 29.93 -2.50 -25.15
N GLU A 257 29.56 -2.99 -23.95
CA GLU A 257 28.39 -2.60 -23.15
C GLU A 257 28.35 -1.12 -22.70
N ARG A 258 29.39 -0.33 -22.96
CA ARG A 258 29.55 1.00 -22.34
C ARG A 258 29.01 2.18 -23.15
N TYR A 259 28.60 1.99 -24.42
CA TYR A 259 28.09 3.08 -25.27
C TYR A 259 26.99 2.67 -26.27
N PHE A 260 26.42 1.48 -26.15
CA PHE A 260 25.35 1.06 -27.06
C PHE A 260 23.99 1.60 -26.56
N GLU A 261 23.58 2.75 -27.08
CA GLU A 261 22.19 3.18 -26.96
C GLU A 261 21.33 2.32 -27.90
N GLU A 262 20.36 1.60 -27.34
CA GLU A 262 19.51 0.71 -28.12
C GLU A 262 18.70 1.50 -29.17
N PRO A 263 18.46 0.94 -30.38
CA PRO A 263 17.70 1.61 -31.44
C PRO A 263 16.31 2.11 -31.02
N ALA A 264 15.67 1.43 -30.07
CA ALA A 264 14.37 1.83 -29.51
C ALA A 264 14.47 3.10 -28.65
N SER A 265 15.49 3.20 -27.80
CA SER A 265 15.77 4.40 -27.00
C SER A 265 16.15 5.58 -27.90
N LEU A 266 16.99 5.34 -28.91
CA LEU A 266 17.34 6.34 -29.94
C LEU A 266 16.13 6.85 -30.71
N TYR A 267 15.15 5.98 -30.99
CA TYR A 267 13.90 6.40 -31.63
C TYR A 267 13.11 7.33 -30.71
N LEU A 268 13.00 7.00 -29.43
CA LEU A 268 12.30 7.83 -28.45
C LEU A 268 12.97 9.20 -28.26
N HIS A 269 14.32 9.25 -28.16
CA HIS A 269 15.08 10.50 -28.04
C HIS A 269 14.99 11.41 -29.26
N LYS A 270 14.63 10.88 -30.44
CA LYS A 270 14.33 11.71 -31.62
C LYS A 270 12.98 12.42 -31.54
N ILE A 271 12.06 11.90 -30.73
CA ILE A 271 10.70 12.44 -30.59
C ILE A 271 10.58 13.26 -29.31
N VAL A 272 11.17 12.78 -28.22
CA VAL A 272 11.25 13.45 -26.92
C VAL A 272 12.60 14.16 -26.83
N GLN A 273 12.63 15.47 -27.07
CA GLN A 273 13.87 16.24 -27.16
C GLN A 273 14.53 16.46 -25.79
N THR A 274 13.76 16.47 -24.70
CA THR A 274 14.27 16.62 -23.34
C THR A 274 13.36 15.91 -22.36
N THR A 275 13.94 15.23 -21.37
CA THR A 275 13.19 14.51 -20.34
C THR A 275 13.48 15.11 -18.96
N VAL A 276 12.43 15.43 -18.22
CA VAL A 276 12.48 15.82 -16.81
C VAL A 276 12.16 14.58 -15.96
N PRO A 277 13.12 14.04 -15.20
CA PRO A 277 12.87 12.90 -14.33
C PRO A 277 12.08 13.32 -13.09
N LEU A 278 11.06 12.54 -12.73
CA LEU A 278 10.36 12.68 -11.46
C LEU A 278 11.19 12.05 -10.33
N PRO A 279 11.60 12.84 -9.33
CA PRO A 279 12.33 12.29 -8.20
C PRO A 279 11.40 11.41 -7.35
N THR A 280 11.97 10.38 -6.72
CA THR A 280 11.29 9.72 -5.60
C THR A 280 11.17 10.71 -4.44
N LEU A 281 10.14 10.54 -3.60
CA LEU A 281 9.97 11.41 -2.45
C LEU A 281 11.18 11.28 -1.52
N SER A 282 11.73 12.40 -1.07
CA SER A 282 12.76 12.39 -0.03
C SER A 282 12.17 11.91 1.31
N ARG A 283 13.04 11.72 2.33
CA ARG A 283 12.57 11.43 3.69
C ARG A 283 11.63 12.52 4.21
N PHE A 284 11.97 13.79 4.00
CA PHE A 284 11.13 14.93 4.39
C PHE A 284 9.79 14.92 3.64
N ASP A 285 9.83 14.67 2.33
CA ASP A 285 8.62 14.67 1.50
C ASP A 285 7.71 13.48 1.81
N THR A 286 8.28 12.33 2.16
CA THR A 286 7.53 11.17 2.64
C THR A 286 6.78 11.51 3.93
N GLU A 287 7.45 12.16 4.88
CA GLU A 287 6.85 12.57 6.14
C GLU A 287 5.75 13.63 5.93
N ALA A 288 6.05 14.67 5.13
CA ALA A 288 5.09 15.70 4.75
C ALA A 288 3.88 15.10 4.03
N PHE A 289 4.10 14.16 3.11
CA PHE A 289 3.01 13.50 2.37
C PHE A 289 2.12 12.67 3.29
N LEU A 290 2.68 11.95 4.27
CA LEU A 290 1.90 11.22 5.28
C LEU A 290 1.03 12.17 6.12
N VAL A 291 1.54 13.34 6.51
CA VAL A 291 0.75 14.37 7.21
C VAL A 291 -0.36 14.90 6.30
N LEU A 292 -0.01 15.37 5.11
CA LEU A 292 -0.96 15.98 4.18
C LEU A 292 -2.06 15.01 3.74
N LEU A 293 -1.77 13.71 3.57
CA LEU A 293 -2.80 12.71 3.29
C LEU A 293 -3.79 12.57 4.44
N GLN A 294 -3.34 12.58 5.69
CA GLN A 294 -4.24 12.51 6.84
C GLN A 294 -5.10 13.79 6.94
N LEU A 295 -4.49 14.96 6.72
CA LEU A 295 -5.22 16.24 6.71
C LEU A 295 -6.23 16.33 5.56
N LEU A 296 -5.93 15.78 4.38
CA LEU A 296 -6.85 15.71 3.25
C LEU A 296 -8.16 14.96 3.58
N GLN A 297 -8.16 14.03 4.54
CA GLN A 297 -9.39 13.36 4.98
C GLN A 297 -10.22 14.19 5.97
N ARG A 298 -9.60 15.19 6.61
CA ARG A 298 -10.20 15.95 7.71
C ARG A 298 -10.56 17.37 7.31
N LEU A 299 -9.81 17.97 6.39
CA LEU A 299 -9.91 19.36 6.00
C LEU A 299 -10.34 19.50 4.54
N PRO A 300 -11.16 20.50 4.21
CA PRO A 300 -11.40 20.88 2.81
C PRO A 300 -10.13 21.47 2.17
N ASP A 301 -10.07 21.46 0.84
CA ASP A 301 -8.91 21.92 0.06
C ASP A 301 -8.46 23.35 0.41
N GLU A 302 -9.40 24.25 0.70
CA GLU A 302 -9.12 25.64 1.10
C GLU A 302 -8.32 25.73 2.41
N GLU A 303 -8.62 24.86 3.37
CA GLU A 303 -7.92 24.80 4.67
C GLU A 303 -6.63 23.96 4.58
N LEU A 304 -6.54 23.03 3.62
CA LEU A 304 -5.33 22.24 3.38
C LEU A 304 -4.24 23.02 2.65
N THR A 305 -4.61 23.95 1.77
CA THR A 305 -3.68 24.73 0.94
C THR A 305 -2.60 25.48 1.74
N PRO A 306 -2.90 26.13 2.89
CA PRO A 306 -1.88 26.72 3.76
C PRO A 306 -0.84 25.72 4.28
N TYR A 307 -1.25 24.47 4.60
CA TYR A 307 -0.33 23.42 5.04
C TYR A 307 0.59 22.97 3.90
N ILE A 308 0.06 22.81 2.69
CA ILE A 308 0.87 22.51 1.50
C ILE A 308 1.91 23.61 1.28
N ALA A 309 1.50 24.88 1.31
CA ALA A 309 2.40 26.01 1.15
C ALA A 309 3.46 26.10 2.26
N ALA A 310 3.09 25.76 3.50
CA ALA A 310 4.02 25.71 4.62
C ALA A 310 5.07 24.60 4.45
N CYS A 311 4.68 23.39 4.01
CA CYS A 311 5.61 22.31 3.67
C CYS A 311 6.60 22.74 2.58
N VAL A 312 6.13 23.45 1.54
CA VAL A 312 6.99 23.99 0.47
C VAL A 312 8.02 24.99 1.02
N ARG A 313 7.58 25.90 1.89
CA ARG A 313 8.49 26.86 2.53
C ARG A 313 9.54 26.17 3.39
N LEU A 314 9.11 25.26 4.29
CA LEU A 314 10.02 24.53 5.18
C LEU A 314 11.07 23.74 4.41
N ARG A 315 10.69 23.10 3.29
CA ARG A 315 11.63 22.41 2.39
C ARG A 315 12.72 23.35 1.85
N ARG A 316 12.33 24.53 1.38
CA ARG A 316 13.26 25.52 0.79
C ARG A 316 14.17 26.13 1.85
N GLU A 317 13.67 26.34 3.06
CA GLU A 317 14.38 26.95 4.18
C GLU A 317 15.17 25.91 5.02
N LYS A 318 15.08 24.62 4.68
CA LYS A 318 15.65 23.49 5.46
C LYS A 318 15.13 23.43 6.90
N GLY A 319 13.86 23.80 7.09
CA GLY A 319 13.14 23.70 8.36
C GLY A 319 12.75 22.26 8.73
N LEU A 320 12.23 22.07 9.95
CA LEU A 320 11.72 20.79 10.41
C LEU A 320 10.21 20.72 10.17
N LEU A 321 9.68 19.51 9.95
CA LEU A 321 8.24 19.35 9.75
C LEU A 321 7.45 19.62 11.06
N ASP A 322 8.08 19.48 12.22
CA ASP A 322 7.49 19.83 13.53
C ASP A 322 7.09 21.32 13.60
N ASP A 323 7.75 22.18 12.82
CA ASP A 323 7.43 23.62 12.74
C ASP A 323 6.12 23.89 11.98
N LEU A 324 5.52 22.87 11.34
CA LEU A 324 4.29 22.99 10.56
C LEU A 324 3.11 23.50 11.41
N ALA A 325 2.98 23.01 12.65
CA ALA A 325 1.92 23.41 13.56
C ALA A 325 2.03 24.89 13.96
N THR A 326 3.25 25.42 14.05
CA THR A 326 3.49 26.84 14.38
C THR A 326 3.28 27.78 13.20
N THR A 327 3.36 27.24 11.97
CA THR A 327 3.29 28.03 10.74
C THR A 327 1.88 28.16 10.18
N VAL A 328 0.95 27.29 10.59
CA VAL A 328 -0.46 27.31 10.17
C VAL A 328 -1.35 27.19 11.41
N ASN A 329 -1.81 28.33 11.94
CA ASN A 329 -2.65 28.39 13.13
C ASN A 329 -4.12 28.13 12.77
N GLY A 330 -4.66 26.99 13.18
CA GLY A 330 -6.09 26.70 13.06
C GLY A 330 -6.52 25.30 13.53
N ASN A 331 -5.70 24.27 13.24
CA ASN A 331 -6.00 22.88 13.56
C ASN A 331 -4.90 22.24 14.41
N ASP A 332 -5.28 21.46 15.43
CA ASP A 332 -4.34 20.54 16.09
C ASP A 332 -4.00 19.41 15.11
N ILE A 333 -2.70 19.27 14.80
CA ILE A 333 -2.14 18.26 13.89
C ILE A 333 -1.09 17.38 14.57
N SER A 334 -1.01 17.42 15.91
CA SER A 334 0.04 16.70 16.67
C SER A 334 -0.05 15.19 16.48
N ALA A 335 -1.26 14.64 16.32
CA ALA A 335 -1.44 13.21 16.07
C ALA A 335 -0.91 12.79 14.69
N GLU A 336 -1.20 13.57 13.65
CA GLU A 336 -0.75 13.33 12.27
C GLU A 336 0.77 13.42 12.16
N LEU A 337 1.39 14.42 12.80
CA LEU A 337 2.85 14.57 12.89
C LEU A 337 3.50 13.39 13.62
N ALA A 338 2.96 13.00 14.79
CA ALA A 338 3.49 11.88 15.55
C ALA A 338 3.37 10.55 14.77
N PHE A 339 2.27 10.33 14.05
CA PHE A 339 2.12 9.19 13.17
C PHE A 339 3.14 9.20 12.02
N ALA A 340 3.27 10.32 11.31
CA ALA A 340 4.20 10.46 10.19
C ALA A 340 5.66 10.25 10.61
N SER A 341 6.08 10.88 11.70
CA SER A 341 7.45 10.78 12.24
C SER A 341 7.81 9.33 12.62
N ARG A 342 6.86 8.59 13.20
CA ARG A 342 7.06 7.17 13.58
C ARG A 342 7.12 6.24 12.37
N MET A 343 6.28 6.46 11.36
CA MET A 343 6.17 5.56 10.20
C MET A 343 7.23 5.82 9.12
N THR A 344 7.64 7.08 8.96
CA THR A 344 8.58 7.51 7.90
C THR A 344 9.86 6.68 7.83
N PRO A 345 10.58 6.37 8.94
CA PRO A 345 11.85 5.64 8.86
C PRO A 345 11.77 4.27 8.19
N ILE A 346 10.64 3.56 8.28
CA ILE A 346 10.47 2.25 7.62
C ILE A 346 9.75 2.40 6.28
N LEU A 347 8.70 3.24 6.21
CA LEU A 347 7.97 3.44 4.96
C LEU A 347 8.86 4.03 3.86
N TYR A 348 9.68 5.03 4.17
CA TYR A 348 10.59 5.64 3.21
C TYR A 348 11.54 4.61 2.60
N GLU A 349 12.16 3.77 3.43
CA GLU A 349 13.11 2.75 2.99
C GLU A 349 12.44 1.64 2.18
N LYS A 350 11.40 1.02 2.75
CA LYS A 350 10.77 -0.18 2.17
C LYS A 350 9.87 0.16 0.99
N LEU A 351 9.27 1.36 0.95
CA LEU A 351 8.44 1.81 -0.17
C LEU A 351 9.21 2.66 -1.19
N GLN A 352 10.50 2.95 -0.93
CA GLN A 352 11.41 3.68 -1.82
C GLN A 352 10.85 5.05 -2.27
N GLY A 353 10.15 5.73 -1.36
CA GLY A 353 9.56 7.05 -1.62
C GLY A 353 8.47 7.06 -2.71
N SER A 354 7.81 5.93 -3.00
CA SER A 354 6.70 5.85 -3.98
C SER A 354 5.37 6.36 -3.39
N PRO A 355 4.79 7.46 -3.90
CA PRO A 355 3.51 7.98 -3.41
C PRO A 355 2.36 6.98 -3.43
N ARG A 356 2.22 6.20 -4.53
CA ARG A 356 1.15 5.20 -4.66
C ARG A 356 1.26 4.08 -3.64
N ARG A 357 2.50 3.60 -3.38
CA ARG A 357 2.74 2.57 -2.37
C ARG A 357 2.42 3.07 -0.97
N ILE A 358 2.74 4.33 -0.66
CA ILE A 358 2.41 4.99 0.61
C ILE A 358 0.88 5.07 0.78
N LYS A 359 0.16 5.59 -0.21
CA LYS A 359 -1.31 5.63 -0.20
C LYS A 359 -1.92 4.24 -0.02
N ARG A 360 -1.42 3.24 -0.76
CA ARG A 360 -1.86 1.84 -0.65
C ARG A 360 -1.65 1.29 0.76
N PHE A 361 -0.48 1.51 1.36
CA PHE A 361 -0.22 1.10 2.74
C PHE A 361 -1.21 1.71 3.73
N LEU A 362 -1.51 3.01 3.61
CA LEU A 362 -2.49 3.66 4.48
C LEU A 362 -3.92 3.16 4.25
N ASN A 363 -4.31 2.90 2.99
CA ASN A 363 -5.58 2.26 2.68
C ASN A 363 -5.69 0.86 3.29
N ASP A 364 -4.65 0.04 3.11
CA ASP A 364 -4.58 -1.29 3.70
C ASP A 364 -4.68 -1.20 5.24
N LEU A 365 -4.05 -0.20 5.87
CA LEU A 365 -4.17 0.09 7.31
C LEU A 365 -5.59 0.40 7.76
N ARG A 366 -6.31 1.25 7.03
CA ARG A 366 -7.72 1.53 7.32
C ARG A 366 -8.61 0.31 7.17
N VAL A 367 -8.39 -0.47 6.10
CA VAL A 367 -9.10 -1.75 5.91
C VAL A 367 -8.82 -2.69 7.07
N ARG A 368 -7.56 -2.79 7.49
CA ARG A 368 -7.13 -3.63 8.60
C ARG A 368 -7.80 -3.27 9.91
N GLN A 369 -7.78 -1.98 10.26
CA GLN A 369 -8.43 -1.44 11.45
C GLN A 369 -9.92 -1.71 11.43
N SER A 370 -10.59 -1.41 10.30
CA SER A 370 -12.02 -1.67 10.14
C SER A 370 -12.36 -3.16 10.34
N VAL A 371 -11.60 -4.08 9.74
CA VAL A 371 -11.86 -5.52 9.90
C VAL A 371 -11.59 -6.00 11.33
N ALA A 372 -10.55 -5.48 11.98
CA ALA A 372 -10.25 -5.77 13.38
C ALA A 372 -11.39 -5.30 14.30
N ASP A 373 -11.85 -4.06 14.14
CA ASP A 373 -12.95 -3.47 14.91
C ASP A 373 -14.25 -4.29 14.77
N HIS A 374 -14.62 -4.67 13.55
CA HIS A 374 -15.83 -5.48 13.30
C HIS A 374 -15.74 -6.91 13.86
N ARG A 375 -14.52 -7.41 14.13
CA ARG A 375 -14.29 -8.70 14.80
C ARG A 375 -14.12 -8.56 16.32
N GLY A 376 -14.27 -7.36 16.86
CA GLY A 376 -14.08 -7.09 18.29
C GLY A 376 -12.62 -7.13 18.74
N ILE A 377 -11.66 -7.03 17.81
CA ILE A 377 -10.23 -6.95 18.11
C ILE A 377 -9.91 -5.48 18.41
N LEU A 378 -9.85 -5.15 19.71
CA LEU A 378 -9.61 -3.79 20.17
C LEU A 378 -8.10 -3.53 20.27
N LEU A 379 -7.51 -3.00 19.21
CA LEU A 379 -6.13 -2.53 19.19
C LEU A 379 -6.05 -1.06 18.79
N GLU A 380 -5.12 -0.33 19.42
CA GLU A 380 -4.84 1.04 19.00
C GLU A 380 -4.34 1.10 17.56
N ALA A 381 -4.73 2.16 16.85
CA ALA A 381 -4.37 2.38 15.44
C ALA A 381 -2.86 2.27 15.18
N ASP A 382 -2.05 2.77 16.12
CA ASP A 382 -0.59 2.75 16.04
C ASP A 382 0.01 1.34 16.19
N ILE A 383 -0.62 0.48 17.01
CA ILE A 383 -0.22 -0.92 17.15
C ILE A 383 -0.51 -1.67 15.86
N VAL A 384 -1.71 -1.46 15.29
CA VAL A 384 -2.07 -2.07 13.99
C VAL A 384 -1.11 -1.62 12.89
N ALA A 385 -0.75 -0.33 12.85
CA ALA A 385 0.23 0.18 11.90
C ALA A 385 1.61 -0.47 12.06
N LYS A 386 2.11 -0.59 13.29
CA LYS A 386 3.38 -1.29 13.59
C LYS A 386 3.33 -2.75 13.16
N LEU A 387 2.24 -3.48 13.43
CA LEU A 387 2.08 -4.87 13.02
C LEU A 387 1.92 -5.02 11.51
N MET A 388 1.30 -4.05 10.84
CA MET A 388 1.20 -4.04 9.38
C MET A 388 2.53 -3.78 8.68
N VAL A 389 3.41 -2.97 9.27
CA VAL A 389 4.78 -2.83 8.78
C VAL A 389 5.47 -4.20 8.80
N LEU A 390 5.32 -4.96 9.88
CA LEU A 390 5.83 -6.33 9.96
C LEU A 390 5.20 -7.21 8.87
N GLU A 391 3.86 -7.28 8.82
CA GLU A 391 3.08 -8.10 7.88
C GLU A 391 3.43 -7.85 6.40
N LYS A 392 3.52 -6.58 5.98
CA LYS A 392 3.60 -6.19 4.57
C LYS A 392 5.01 -5.91 4.08
N LEU A 393 5.89 -5.43 4.96
CA LEU A 393 7.21 -4.92 4.57
C LEU A 393 8.35 -5.82 5.05
N LEU A 394 8.08 -6.77 5.96
CA LEU A 394 9.06 -7.68 6.56
C LEU A 394 8.50 -9.12 6.61
N PRO A 395 8.20 -9.76 5.47
CA PRO A 395 7.47 -11.04 5.41
C PRO A 395 8.18 -12.20 6.15
N ASP A 396 9.51 -12.25 6.10
CA ASP A 396 10.29 -13.29 6.78
C ASP A 396 10.25 -13.11 8.31
N ALA A 397 10.38 -11.86 8.76
CA ALA A 397 10.24 -11.49 10.16
C ALA A 397 8.80 -11.72 10.65
N PHE A 398 7.80 -11.45 9.83
CA PHE A 398 6.39 -11.74 10.12
C PHE A 398 6.14 -13.25 10.28
N THR A 399 6.65 -14.06 9.36
CA THR A 399 6.59 -15.52 9.43
C THR A 399 7.23 -16.04 10.71
N THR A 400 8.35 -15.43 11.12
CA THR A 400 9.02 -15.75 12.40
C THR A 400 8.12 -15.45 13.60
N VAL A 401 7.46 -14.29 13.63
CA VAL A 401 6.52 -13.91 14.71
C VAL A 401 5.28 -14.83 14.71
N LEU A 402 4.74 -15.19 13.55
CA LEU A 402 3.66 -16.18 13.45
C LEU A 402 4.10 -17.56 13.97
N GLY A 403 5.34 -17.96 13.71
CA GLY A 403 5.93 -19.16 14.27
C GLY A 403 6.02 -19.12 15.80
N TRP A 404 6.32 -17.96 16.39
CA TRP A 404 6.27 -17.78 17.85
C TRP A 404 4.86 -17.94 18.40
N LEU A 405 3.85 -17.38 17.72
CA LEU A 405 2.45 -17.57 18.10
C LEU A 405 2.03 -19.05 18.01
N ALA A 406 2.36 -19.73 16.91
CA ALA A 406 2.03 -21.14 16.71
C ALA A 406 2.62 -22.05 17.81
N ARG A 407 3.85 -21.76 18.25
CA ARG A 407 4.55 -22.49 19.33
C ARG A 407 4.20 -22.01 20.75
N GLY A 408 3.36 -20.99 20.91
CA GLY A 408 3.07 -20.37 22.20
C GLY A 408 4.32 -19.80 22.89
N GLU A 409 5.23 -19.22 22.11
CA GLU A 409 6.43 -18.53 22.57
C GLU A 409 6.35 -17.00 22.38
N LEU A 410 5.24 -16.48 21.82
CA LEU A 410 5.08 -15.10 21.38
C LEU A 410 5.44 -14.11 22.48
N ARG A 411 4.86 -14.27 23.67
CA ARG A 411 5.08 -13.33 24.78
C ARG A 411 6.54 -13.30 25.22
N SER A 412 7.13 -14.47 25.44
CA SER A 412 8.53 -14.60 25.85
C SER A 412 9.52 -14.06 24.81
N ARG A 413 9.26 -14.32 23.51
CA ARG A 413 10.11 -13.86 22.42
C ARG A 413 9.96 -12.36 22.20
N MET A 414 8.76 -11.80 22.34
CA MET A 414 8.54 -10.34 22.30
C MET A 414 9.28 -9.61 23.41
N ALA A 415 9.19 -10.09 24.65
CA ALA A 415 9.90 -9.45 25.75
C ALA A 415 11.43 -9.42 25.52
N LYS A 416 12.00 -10.53 25.05
CA LYS A 416 13.43 -10.62 24.69
C LYS A 416 13.78 -9.70 23.52
N LEU A 417 12.93 -9.60 22.51
CA LEU A 417 13.14 -8.73 21.35
C LEU A 417 13.07 -7.25 21.72
N GLU A 418 12.10 -6.83 22.53
CA GLU A 418 11.98 -5.45 22.98
C GLU A 418 13.17 -5.05 23.88
N ALA A 419 13.62 -5.96 24.75
CA ALA A 419 14.85 -5.76 25.52
C ALA A 419 16.08 -5.58 24.61
N ALA A 420 16.25 -6.43 23.59
CA ALA A 420 17.32 -6.31 22.60
C ALA A 420 17.23 -5.01 21.78
N ALA A 421 16.02 -4.48 21.58
CA ALA A 421 15.77 -3.20 20.94
C ALA A 421 16.03 -1.98 21.85
N GLY A 422 16.42 -2.18 23.11
CA GLY A 422 16.64 -1.11 24.09
C GLY A 422 15.35 -0.58 24.72
N ARG A 423 14.29 -1.38 24.74
CA ARG A 423 12.98 -1.07 25.33
C ARG A 423 12.66 -2.09 26.42
N PRO A 424 13.14 -1.89 27.66
CA PRO A 424 12.88 -2.83 28.74
C PRO A 424 11.38 -2.90 29.07
N ALA A 425 10.93 -4.10 29.48
CA ALA A 425 9.58 -4.30 30.01
C ALA A 425 9.37 -3.41 31.25
N PRO A 426 8.13 -2.96 31.54
CA PRO A 426 7.84 -2.22 32.75
C PRO A 426 8.21 -3.07 33.98
N GLU A 427 9.07 -2.55 34.85
CA GLU A 427 9.45 -3.22 36.10
C GLU A 427 8.19 -3.49 36.95
N PRO A 428 8.02 -4.70 37.51
CA PRO A 428 7.01 -4.91 38.53
C PRO A 428 7.31 -3.98 39.71
N GLN A 429 6.31 -3.19 40.11
CA GLN A 429 6.42 -2.27 41.25
C GLN A 429 6.91 -3.05 42.48
N PRO A 430 7.93 -2.56 43.21
CA PRO A 430 8.41 -3.25 44.40
C PRO A 430 7.27 -3.35 45.42
N ALA A 431 6.98 -4.57 45.86
CA ALA A 431 6.07 -4.83 46.96
C ALA A 431 6.53 -3.99 48.17
N GLN A 432 5.57 -3.28 48.78
CA GLN A 432 5.82 -2.49 49.98
C GLN A 432 6.42 -3.39 51.07
N ASP A 433 7.58 -2.96 51.61
CA ASP A 433 8.23 -3.54 52.78
C ASP A 433 7.22 -3.74 53.92
N VAL A 434 6.85 -5.00 54.16
CA VAL A 434 6.29 -5.39 55.46
C VAL A 434 7.50 -5.67 56.36
N GLY A 435 7.71 -4.79 57.34
CA GLY A 435 8.80 -4.89 58.30
C GLY A 435 8.85 -6.24 59.04
N PRO A 436 10.02 -6.66 59.53
CA PRO A 436 10.22 -8.00 60.08
C PRO A 436 9.47 -8.16 61.41
N SER A 437 8.73 -9.26 61.54
CA SER A 437 8.38 -9.82 62.84
C SER A 437 9.58 -10.65 63.33
N PRO A 438 10.00 -10.53 64.60
CA PRO A 438 11.09 -11.33 65.15
C PRO A 438 10.58 -12.72 65.55
N ASP A 439 11.54 -13.65 65.65
CA ASP A 439 11.43 -15.03 66.17
C ASP A 439 11.20 -16.12 65.11
N ASP A 440 12.31 -16.64 64.56
CA ASP A 440 12.72 -18.03 64.83
C ASP A 440 14.13 -18.30 64.26
N ASP A 441 15.08 -18.56 65.16
CA ASP A 441 16.44 -19.02 64.89
C ASP A 441 16.45 -20.53 64.60
N ALA A 442 16.75 -20.94 63.36
CA ALA A 442 17.33 -22.25 63.05
C ALA A 442 18.10 -22.22 61.71
N PRO A 443 19.32 -22.79 61.62
CA PRO A 443 20.11 -22.77 60.40
C PRO A 443 19.75 -23.98 59.52
N SER A 444 19.22 -23.74 58.32
CA SER A 444 19.19 -24.77 57.26
C SER A 444 20.00 -24.30 56.07
N THR A 445 21.17 -24.89 55.92
CA THR A 445 21.90 -25.02 54.66
C THR A 445 20.97 -25.62 53.59
N GLY A 446 20.54 -24.80 52.65
CA GLY A 446 19.82 -25.21 51.45
C GLY A 446 20.48 -24.55 50.25
N GLU A 447 21.15 -25.37 49.44
CA GLU A 447 21.67 -25.00 48.13
C GLU A 447 20.57 -24.34 47.30
N GLN A 448 20.81 -23.09 46.89
CA GLN A 448 20.02 -22.44 45.85
C GLN A 448 20.30 -23.18 44.54
N ASN A 449 19.41 -24.09 44.18
CA ASN A 449 19.37 -24.67 42.85
C ASN A 449 18.90 -23.56 41.88
N PRO A 450 19.71 -23.14 40.90
CA PRO A 450 19.27 -22.13 39.93
C PRO A 450 18.19 -22.74 39.02
N ALA A 451 17.16 -21.95 38.74
CA ALA A 451 16.13 -22.30 37.76
C ALA A 451 16.77 -22.61 36.40
N PRO A 452 16.44 -23.74 35.75
CA PRO A 452 16.89 -23.98 34.38
C PRO A 452 15.89 -23.29 33.43
N ASP A 453 16.30 -22.18 32.81
CA ASP A 453 16.16 -21.87 31.36
C ASP A 453 16.43 -20.38 31.00
N GLU A 454 17.50 -19.75 31.53
CA GLU A 454 17.86 -18.34 31.23
C GLU A 454 19.15 -18.13 30.42
N THR A 455 19.81 -19.18 29.90
CA THR A 455 21.18 -19.06 29.38
C THR A 455 21.39 -19.48 27.92
N GLU A 456 20.53 -19.03 27.01
CA GLU A 456 20.94 -18.91 25.61
C GLU A 456 20.71 -17.47 25.11
N PRO A 457 21.75 -16.77 24.61
CA PRO A 457 21.58 -15.48 23.97
C PRO A 457 20.78 -15.71 22.68
N VAL A 458 19.47 -15.44 22.74
CA VAL A 458 18.63 -15.45 21.54
C VAL A 458 19.07 -14.28 20.66
N THR A 459 19.74 -14.58 19.56
CA THR A 459 20.05 -13.61 18.52
C THR A 459 18.82 -13.41 17.64
N PHE A 460 18.47 -12.16 17.39
CA PHE A 460 17.41 -11.78 16.47
C PHE A 460 18.03 -11.14 15.23
N GLU A 461 17.35 -11.27 14.09
CA GLU A 461 17.76 -10.57 12.87
C GLU A 461 17.67 -9.04 13.05
N ASP A 462 18.61 -8.32 12.43
CA ASP A 462 18.72 -6.86 12.55
C ASP A 462 17.43 -6.14 12.13
N GLU A 463 16.72 -6.64 11.11
CA GLU A 463 15.45 -6.08 10.66
C GLU A 463 14.36 -6.18 11.73
N LEU A 464 14.30 -7.30 12.45
CA LEU A 464 13.31 -7.53 13.49
C LEU A 464 13.61 -6.69 14.74
N ILE A 465 14.90 -6.52 15.09
CA ILE A 465 15.33 -5.58 16.14
C ILE A 465 14.96 -4.14 15.75
N ARG A 466 15.21 -3.74 14.50
CA ARG A 466 14.87 -2.41 14.00
C ARG A 466 13.37 -2.15 14.01
N TRP A 467 12.55 -3.14 13.64
CA TRP A 467 11.11 -3.06 13.74
C TRP A 467 10.65 -2.91 15.21
N ALA A 468 11.25 -3.67 16.14
CA ALA A 468 10.92 -3.57 17.56
C ALA A 468 11.23 -2.19 18.15
N LYS A 469 12.25 -1.48 17.60
CA LYS A 469 12.56 -0.07 17.92
C LYS A 469 11.50 0.94 17.47
N LEU A 470 10.50 0.55 16.66
CA LEU A 470 9.37 1.44 16.33
C LEU A 470 8.37 1.54 17.48
N SER A 471 7.91 2.74 17.78
CA SER A 471 6.82 2.96 18.76
C SER A 471 5.46 2.54 18.19
N PRO A 472 4.51 2.09 19.03
CA PRO A 472 4.60 1.90 20.49
C PRO A 472 5.32 0.59 20.89
N SER A 473 5.59 0.40 22.19
CA SER A 473 5.92 -0.94 22.71
C SER A 473 4.66 -1.81 22.71
N LEU A 474 4.84 -3.10 22.49
CA LEU A 474 3.76 -4.09 22.41
C LEU A 474 3.53 -4.83 23.74
N GLY A 475 4.37 -4.56 24.76
CA GLY A 475 4.53 -5.36 25.97
C GLY A 475 3.29 -6.10 26.51
N PRO A 476 2.34 -5.42 27.16
CA PRO A 476 1.20 -6.08 27.80
C PRO A 476 0.02 -6.37 26.84
N VAL A 477 0.13 -6.03 25.55
CA VAL A 477 -1.00 -6.08 24.63
C VAL A 477 -1.19 -7.49 24.08
N ASP A 478 -2.40 -8.03 24.14
CA ASP A 478 -2.72 -9.30 23.49
C ASP A 478 -2.75 -9.14 21.97
N LEU A 479 -1.66 -9.54 21.32
CA LEU A 479 -1.51 -9.47 19.87
C LEU A 479 -2.13 -10.67 19.14
N ALA A 480 -2.43 -11.76 19.85
CA ALA A 480 -2.82 -13.02 19.22
C ALA A 480 -4.06 -12.87 18.32
N PRO A 481 -5.16 -12.22 18.74
CA PRO A 481 -6.35 -12.07 17.90
C PRO A 481 -6.05 -11.38 16.56
N TYR A 482 -5.20 -10.35 16.58
CA TYR A 482 -4.79 -9.65 15.37
C TYR A 482 -3.83 -10.49 14.52
N LEU A 483 -2.88 -11.21 15.13
CA LEU A 483 -1.95 -12.07 14.38
C LEU A 483 -2.66 -13.24 13.70
N TYR A 484 -3.70 -13.82 14.32
CA TYR A 484 -4.60 -14.77 13.65
C TYR A 484 -5.31 -14.13 12.45
N LEU A 485 -5.79 -12.89 12.61
CA LEU A 485 -6.36 -12.13 11.51
C LEU A 485 -5.32 -11.86 10.40
N ALA A 486 -4.08 -11.54 10.77
CA ALA A 486 -2.94 -11.31 9.86
C ALA A 486 -2.58 -12.56 9.05
N ALA A 487 -2.40 -13.70 9.72
CA ALA A 487 -2.15 -14.97 9.07
C ALA A 487 -3.25 -15.31 8.04
N ALA A 488 -4.53 -15.11 8.40
CA ALA A 488 -5.65 -15.39 7.52
C ALA A 488 -5.65 -14.53 6.24
N PHE A 489 -5.22 -13.27 6.31
CA PHE A 489 -5.12 -12.39 5.13
C PHE A 489 -3.93 -12.75 4.23
N SER A 490 -2.87 -13.31 4.81
CA SER A 490 -1.69 -13.77 4.08
C SER A 490 -1.83 -15.20 3.56
N GLY A 491 -2.93 -15.90 3.89
CA GLY A 491 -3.11 -17.32 3.56
C GLY A 491 -2.21 -18.26 4.37
N GLU A 492 -1.58 -17.75 5.43
CA GLU A 492 -0.68 -18.51 6.30
C GLU A 492 -1.47 -19.35 7.29
N GLN A 493 -1.11 -20.62 7.42
CA GLN A 493 -1.70 -21.53 8.40
C GLN A 493 -0.86 -21.53 9.68
N LEU A 494 -1.48 -21.17 10.80
CA LEU A 494 -0.83 -21.22 12.12
C LEU A 494 -0.84 -22.65 12.66
N LEU A 495 0.08 -23.46 12.13
CA LEU A 495 0.30 -24.84 12.57
C LEU A 495 1.63 -24.92 13.33
N ASP A 496 1.62 -25.53 14.51
CA ASP A 496 2.86 -25.83 15.22
C ASP A 496 3.57 -27.02 14.55
N ALA A 497 4.67 -26.75 13.83
CA ALA A 497 5.48 -27.80 13.20
C ALA A 497 6.25 -28.66 14.22
N GLY A 498 6.38 -28.21 15.48
CA GLY A 498 7.04 -28.93 16.56
C GLY A 498 6.17 -30.02 17.19
N LEU A 499 4.85 -30.01 16.95
CA LEU A 499 3.93 -31.02 17.46
C LEU A 499 3.57 -32.04 16.36
N PRO A 500 3.83 -33.36 16.56
CA PRO A 500 3.46 -34.40 15.61
C PRO A 500 1.99 -34.29 15.17
N GLY A 501 1.69 -34.61 13.91
CA GLY A 501 0.34 -34.47 13.34
C GLY A 501 -0.76 -35.09 14.20
N ARG A 502 -0.52 -36.29 14.75
CA ARG A 502 -1.46 -36.96 15.68
C ARG A 502 -1.77 -36.16 16.95
N LEU A 503 -0.76 -35.47 17.50
CA LEU A 503 -0.91 -34.70 18.74
C LEU A 503 -1.54 -33.33 18.46
N ARG A 504 -1.38 -32.80 17.25
CA ARG A 504 -2.06 -31.55 16.82
C ARG A 504 -3.57 -31.70 16.85
N ASP A 505 -4.11 -32.81 16.39
CA ASP A 505 -5.56 -33.05 16.41
C ASP A 505 -6.11 -33.12 17.86
N ILE A 506 -5.37 -33.80 18.75
CA ILE A 506 -5.70 -33.88 20.17
C ILE A 506 -5.64 -32.49 20.81
N ALA A 507 -4.55 -31.74 20.59
CA ALA A 507 -4.37 -30.41 21.12
C ALA A 507 -5.44 -29.43 20.62
N ALA A 508 -5.78 -29.46 19.33
CA ALA A 508 -6.80 -28.61 18.74
C ALA A 508 -8.19 -28.87 19.35
N ASN A 509 -8.55 -30.14 19.56
CA ASN A 509 -9.80 -30.50 20.22
C ASN A 509 -9.80 -30.08 21.70
N LEU A 510 -8.69 -30.26 22.43
CA LEU A 510 -8.57 -29.84 23.83
C LEU A 510 -8.63 -28.32 24.01
N LEU A 511 -8.08 -27.54 23.07
CA LEU A 511 -8.12 -26.07 23.07
C LEU A 511 -9.40 -25.48 22.46
N SER A 512 -10.25 -26.30 21.84
CA SER A 512 -11.47 -25.81 21.17
C SER A 512 -12.37 -25.05 22.14
N THR A 513 -12.98 -23.96 21.67
CA THR A 513 -14.01 -23.23 22.43
C THR A 513 -15.36 -23.97 22.42
N ALA A 514 -15.54 -24.94 21.53
CA ALA A 514 -16.74 -25.77 21.46
C ALA A 514 -16.60 -26.98 22.39
N ARG A 515 -17.49 -27.09 23.38
CA ARG A 515 -17.52 -28.23 24.31
C ARG A 515 -17.62 -29.57 23.56
N PHE A 516 -18.35 -29.63 22.45
CA PHE A 516 -18.47 -30.84 21.65
C PHE A 516 -17.10 -31.37 21.19
N ASP A 517 -16.24 -30.50 20.65
CA ASP A 517 -14.90 -30.88 20.19
C ASP A 517 -14.00 -31.29 21.35
N GLN A 518 -14.07 -30.59 22.49
CA GLN A 518 -13.34 -30.97 23.71
C GLN A 518 -13.69 -32.39 24.16
N HIS A 519 -14.96 -32.81 24.02
CA HIS A 519 -15.41 -34.17 24.38
C HIS A 519 -15.03 -35.23 23.36
N ARG A 520 -14.53 -34.86 22.16
CA ARG A 520 -14.01 -35.83 21.18
C ARG A 520 -12.70 -36.47 21.63
N VAL A 521 -11.96 -35.80 22.51
CA VAL A 521 -10.79 -36.36 23.19
C VAL A 521 -11.28 -37.00 24.48
N THR A 522 -11.42 -38.32 24.47
CA THR A 522 -11.84 -39.11 25.64
C THR A 522 -10.66 -39.37 26.57
N ASP A 523 -10.93 -39.80 27.81
CA ASP A 523 -9.85 -40.16 28.73
C ASP A 523 -9.06 -41.37 28.22
N ALA A 524 -9.71 -42.29 27.49
CA ALA A 524 -9.05 -43.40 26.81
C ALA A 524 -8.07 -42.94 25.71
N ASP A 525 -8.40 -41.87 24.99
CA ASP A 525 -7.49 -41.29 23.99
C ASP A 525 -6.26 -40.66 24.66
N ILE A 526 -6.43 -40.07 25.85
CA ILE A 526 -5.33 -39.53 26.64
C ILE A 526 -4.48 -40.67 27.19
N GLU A 527 -5.07 -41.70 27.79
CA GLU A 527 -4.38 -42.88 28.34
C GLU A 527 -3.64 -43.72 27.28
N ALA A 528 -4.02 -43.59 26.00
CA ALA A 528 -3.34 -44.25 24.88
C ALA A 528 -2.04 -43.54 24.45
N LEU A 529 -1.72 -42.38 25.02
CA LEU A 529 -0.50 -41.63 24.69
C LEU A 529 0.77 -42.29 25.25
N GLY A 530 1.90 -42.05 24.60
CA GLY A 530 3.20 -42.27 25.22
C GLY A 530 3.50 -41.17 26.25
N GLU A 531 4.37 -41.45 27.21
CA GLU A 531 4.76 -40.47 28.25
C GLU A 531 5.42 -39.21 27.63
N ASP A 532 6.26 -39.37 26.62
CA ASP A 532 6.86 -38.26 25.86
C ASP A 532 5.82 -37.44 25.09
N ASP A 533 4.78 -38.10 24.56
CA ASP A 533 3.68 -37.46 23.84
C ASP A 533 2.79 -36.67 24.80
N ALA A 534 2.51 -37.22 25.98
CA ALA A 534 1.79 -36.55 27.07
C ALA A 534 2.55 -35.32 27.57
N LEU A 535 3.87 -35.43 27.76
CA LEU A 535 4.73 -34.31 28.13
C LEU A 535 4.70 -33.22 27.05
N SER A 536 4.83 -33.60 25.77
CA SER A 536 4.76 -32.66 24.64
C SER A 536 3.43 -31.89 24.59
N LEU A 537 2.31 -32.57 24.87
CA LEU A 537 0.99 -31.93 24.95
C LEU A 537 0.86 -31.00 26.16
N VAL A 538 1.36 -31.39 27.34
CA VAL A 538 1.37 -30.52 28.52
C VAL A 538 2.16 -29.24 28.26
N GLU A 539 3.32 -29.35 27.61
CA GLU A 539 4.10 -28.19 27.23
C GLU A 539 3.38 -27.28 26.24
N TYR A 540 2.77 -27.86 25.22
CA TYR A 540 2.01 -27.12 24.22
C TYR A 540 0.80 -26.39 24.84
N LEU A 541 0.00 -27.08 25.65
CA LEU A 541 -1.16 -26.50 26.33
C LEU A 541 -0.74 -25.43 27.34
N GLY A 542 0.32 -25.65 28.11
CA GLY A 542 0.83 -24.65 29.06
C GLY A 542 1.24 -23.35 28.37
N ARG A 543 1.98 -23.47 27.25
CA ARG A 543 2.34 -22.33 26.40
C ARG A 543 1.11 -21.66 25.79
N ALA A 544 0.15 -22.44 25.29
CA ALA A 544 -1.11 -21.93 24.74
C ALA A 544 -1.90 -21.12 25.76
N GLY A 545 -2.11 -21.65 26.97
CA GLY A 545 -2.86 -20.97 28.02
C GLY A 545 -2.19 -19.71 28.56
N ARG A 546 -0.86 -19.60 28.44
CA ARG A 546 -0.10 -18.40 28.79
C ARG A 546 -0.20 -17.31 27.73
N ASP A 547 -0.09 -17.69 26.45
CA ASP A 547 0.04 -16.74 25.34
C ASP A 547 -1.30 -16.40 24.67
N ARG A 548 -2.36 -17.20 24.90
CA ARG A 548 -3.70 -17.04 24.32
C ARG A 548 -4.76 -17.00 25.42
N PRO A 549 -5.07 -15.81 26.01
CA PRO A 549 -5.99 -15.70 27.14
C PRO A 549 -7.37 -16.33 26.89
N ALA A 550 -7.91 -16.21 25.67
CA ALA A 550 -9.20 -16.79 25.30
C ALA A 550 -9.24 -18.34 25.36
N GLU A 551 -8.10 -19.01 25.28
CA GLU A 551 -7.97 -20.47 25.34
C GLU A 551 -7.53 -20.97 26.72
N GLN A 552 -7.21 -20.06 27.65
CA GLN A 552 -6.57 -20.36 28.94
C GLN A 552 -7.33 -21.43 29.75
N SER A 553 -8.65 -21.28 29.93
CA SER A 553 -9.44 -22.24 30.71
C SER A 553 -9.48 -23.64 30.07
N ALA A 554 -9.52 -23.71 28.73
CA ALA A 554 -9.51 -24.97 28.00
C ALA A 554 -8.14 -25.66 28.10
N ALA A 555 -7.06 -24.89 27.96
CA ALA A 555 -5.69 -25.36 28.11
C ALA A 555 -5.44 -25.97 29.51
N VAL A 556 -5.81 -25.24 30.57
CA VAL A 556 -5.66 -25.73 31.95
C VAL A 556 -6.46 -27.00 32.20
N ARG A 557 -7.69 -27.09 31.68
CA ARG A 557 -8.50 -28.31 31.78
C ARG A 557 -7.83 -29.50 31.10
N GLY A 558 -7.29 -29.31 29.91
CA GLY A 558 -6.54 -30.34 29.18
C GLY A 558 -5.31 -30.80 29.96
N MET A 559 -4.54 -29.87 30.52
CA MET A 559 -3.37 -30.18 31.35
C MET A 559 -3.75 -31.00 32.60
N VAL A 560 -4.83 -30.65 33.30
CA VAL A 560 -5.30 -31.42 34.46
C VAL A 560 -5.65 -32.87 34.07
N ARG A 561 -6.33 -33.07 32.92
CA ARG A 561 -6.65 -34.42 32.43
C ARG A 561 -5.39 -35.23 32.11
N ILE A 562 -4.39 -34.62 31.45
CA ILE A 562 -3.15 -35.30 31.11
C ILE A 562 -2.33 -35.62 32.36
N VAL A 563 -2.20 -34.70 33.31
CA VAL A 563 -1.49 -34.94 34.58
C VAL A 563 -2.14 -36.07 35.39
N THR A 564 -3.48 -36.17 35.35
CA THR A 564 -4.20 -37.26 36.02
C THR A 564 -3.85 -38.63 35.42
N ALA A 565 -3.73 -38.71 34.10
CA ALA A 565 -3.34 -39.96 33.41
C ALA A 565 -1.83 -40.24 33.47
N TYR A 566 -0.99 -39.20 33.49
CA TYR A 566 0.48 -39.26 33.49
C TYR A 566 1.08 -38.41 34.62
N PRO A 567 1.15 -38.94 35.86
CA PRO A 567 1.66 -38.20 37.01
C PRO A 567 3.11 -37.70 36.85
N ALA A 568 3.93 -38.33 36.00
CA ALA A 568 5.29 -37.88 35.70
C ALA A 568 5.34 -36.46 35.08
N THR A 569 4.25 -36.01 34.44
CA THR A 569 4.16 -34.67 33.85
C THR A 569 3.86 -33.54 34.85
N THR A 570 3.54 -33.89 36.11
CA THR A 570 3.07 -32.95 37.15
C THR A 570 4.03 -31.79 37.39
N GLU A 571 5.33 -32.07 37.51
CA GLU A 571 6.33 -31.03 37.78
C GLU A 571 6.42 -30.02 36.62
N ARG A 572 6.37 -30.51 35.37
CA ARG A 572 6.40 -29.62 34.20
C ARG A 572 5.11 -28.81 34.08
N ALA A 573 3.95 -29.45 34.30
CA ALA A 573 2.65 -28.80 34.25
C ALA A 573 2.53 -27.65 35.27
N THR A 574 2.94 -27.90 36.52
CA THR A 574 2.89 -26.88 37.58
C THR A 574 3.77 -25.67 37.29
N ARG A 575 5.01 -25.88 36.83
CA ARG A 575 5.90 -24.76 36.41
C ARG A 575 5.29 -23.93 35.28
N LEU A 576 4.70 -24.59 34.28
CA LEU A 576 4.06 -23.89 33.15
C LEU A 576 2.84 -23.07 33.60
N LEU A 577 2.01 -23.63 34.48
CA LEU A 577 0.87 -22.91 35.05
C LEU A 577 1.32 -21.70 35.90
N GLN A 578 2.38 -21.85 36.71
CA GLN A 578 2.96 -20.75 37.48
C GLN A 578 3.50 -19.63 36.59
N SER A 579 3.91 -19.92 35.35
CA SER A 579 4.37 -18.91 34.39
C SER A 579 3.25 -18.03 33.80
N VAL A 580 1.98 -18.34 34.06
CA VAL A 580 0.84 -17.50 33.64
C VAL A 580 0.73 -16.28 34.55
N PRO A 581 0.76 -15.04 34.02
CA PRO A 581 0.67 -13.84 34.85
C PRO A 581 -0.63 -13.78 35.65
N ALA A 582 -0.52 -13.59 36.96
CA ALA A 582 -1.66 -13.65 37.86
C ALA A 582 -2.73 -12.56 37.61
N GLY A 583 -2.35 -11.44 37.00
CA GLY A 583 -3.28 -10.36 36.60
C GLY A 583 -4.19 -10.70 35.42
N GLU A 584 -3.86 -11.74 34.66
CA GLU A 584 -4.60 -12.18 33.46
C GLU A 584 -5.36 -13.49 33.68
N LEU A 585 -5.44 -13.95 34.93
CA LEU A 585 -6.16 -15.17 35.28
C LEU A 585 -7.67 -14.97 35.21
N GLU A 586 -8.33 -15.80 34.42
CA GLU A 586 -9.79 -15.87 34.43
C GLU A 586 -10.28 -16.65 35.66
N PRO A 587 -11.36 -16.21 36.33
CA PRO A 587 -11.97 -16.96 37.42
C PRO A 587 -12.34 -18.41 37.06
N ALA A 588 -12.74 -18.65 35.80
CA ALA A 588 -13.06 -20.00 35.31
C ALA A 588 -11.82 -20.91 35.27
N THR A 589 -10.66 -20.37 34.88
CA THR A 589 -9.37 -21.08 34.89
C THR A 589 -9.01 -21.52 36.30
N ILE A 590 -9.11 -20.60 37.27
CA ILE A 590 -8.79 -20.87 38.68
C ILE A 590 -9.63 -22.02 39.24
N LEU A 591 -10.93 -22.02 38.95
CA LEU A 591 -11.86 -23.04 39.43
C LEU A 591 -11.69 -24.41 38.75
N THR A 592 -10.89 -24.49 37.68
CA THR A 592 -10.61 -25.75 36.98
C THR A 592 -9.52 -26.57 37.67
N LEU A 593 -8.69 -25.95 38.52
CA LEU A 593 -7.60 -26.65 39.22
C LEU A 593 -8.10 -27.43 40.45
N PRO A 594 -7.77 -28.73 40.59
CA PRO A 594 -8.17 -29.52 41.74
C PRO A 594 -7.33 -29.18 42.97
N ALA A 595 -7.84 -28.33 43.86
CA ALA A 595 -7.12 -27.85 45.06
C ALA A 595 -6.80 -28.94 46.11
N ALA A 596 -7.36 -30.14 45.97
CA ALA A 596 -7.05 -31.30 46.80
C ALA A 596 -5.70 -31.95 46.43
N ASP A 597 -5.23 -31.75 45.20
CA ASP A 597 -3.92 -32.19 44.76
C ASP A 597 -2.85 -31.19 45.25
N PRO A 598 -1.84 -31.62 46.02
CA PRO A 598 -0.77 -30.75 46.51
C PRO A 598 -0.05 -29.96 45.41
N ALA A 599 0.13 -30.56 44.23
CA ALA A 599 0.82 -29.94 43.12
C ALA A 599 0.04 -28.74 42.58
N PHE A 600 -1.26 -28.90 42.33
CA PHE A 600 -2.11 -27.82 41.84
C PHE A 600 -2.45 -26.80 42.93
N ARG A 601 -2.47 -27.21 44.20
CA ARG A 601 -2.57 -26.28 45.33
C ARG A 601 -1.40 -25.29 45.36
N SER A 602 -0.18 -25.77 45.11
CA SER A 602 1.01 -24.89 45.04
C SER A 602 0.91 -23.83 43.93
N VAL A 603 0.27 -24.17 42.79
CA VAL A 603 0.00 -23.23 41.69
C VAL A 603 -0.98 -22.15 42.13
N LEU A 604 -2.09 -22.53 42.78
CA LEU A 604 -3.08 -21.60 43.30
C LEU A 604 -2.50 -20.65 44.36
N GLU A 605 -1.61 -21.15 45.21
CA GLU A 605 -0.89 -20.34 46.21
C GLU A 605 0.08 -19.37 45.53
N HIS A 606 0.84 -19.81 44.53
CA HIS A 606 1.72 -18.95 43.73
C HIS A 606 0.95 -17.84 43.01
N TRP A 607 -0.19 -18.15 42.39
CA TRP A 607 -1.04 -17.13 41.76
C TRP A 607 -1.63 -16.16 42.78
N LYS A 608 -1.97 -16.61 43.98
CA LYS A 608 -2.46 -15.73 45.05
C LYS A 608 -1.40 -14.75 45.54
N THR A 609 -0.14 -15.19 45.65
CA THR A 609 0.96 -14.30 46.10
C THR A 609 1.33 -13.26 45.06
N HIS A 610 1.18 -13.56 43.77
CA HIS A 610 1.52 -12.67 42.67
C HIS A 610 0.31 -11.94 42.04
N ALA A 611 -0.90 -12.18 42.55
CA ALA A 611 -2.12 -11.54 42.05
C ALA A 611 -2.10 -10.03 42.34
N PRO A 612 -2.39 -9.17 41.35
CA PRO A 612 -2.53 -7.74 41.58
C PRO A 612 -3.70 -7.44 42.53
N ALA A 613 -3.65 -6.28 43.21
CA ALA A 613 -4.65 -5.89 44.20
C ALA A 613 -6.09 -5.80 43.64
N ASP A 614 -6.23 -5.63 42.32
CA ASP A 614 -7.46 -5.63 41.53
C ASP A 614 -7.17 -6.39 40.22
N PRO A 615 -8.04 -7.28 39.68
CA PRO A 615 -9.48 -7.40 39.89
C PRO A 615 -9.92 -8.23 41.11
N ALA A 616 -10.86 -7.67 41.91
CA ALA A 616 -11.47 -8.33 43.08
C ALA A 616 -12.09 -9.72 42.81
N ARG A 617 -12.48 -10.03 41.55
CA ARG A 617 -13.06 -11.33 41.17
C ARG A 617 -12.03 -12.46 41.15
N THR A 618 -10.83 -12.21 40.65
CA THR A 618 -9.74 -13.18 40.57
C THR A 618 -9.25 -13.55 41.96
N LYS A 619 -9.09 -12.55 42.84
CA LYS A 619 -8.74 -12.77 44.25
C LYS A 619 -9.78 -13.63 44.98
N ARG A 620 -11.07 -13.33 44.82
CA ARG A 620 -12.17 -14.13 45.41
C ARG A 620 -12.21 -15.56 44.88
N ALA A 621 -11.95 -15.75 43.59
CA ALA A 621 -11.89 -17.08 42.98
C ALA A 621 -10.73 -17.91 43.55
N LEU A 622 -9.54 -17.30 43.73
CA LEU A 622 -8.38 -17.94 44.36
C LEU A 622 -8.64 -18.31 45.83
N GLU A 623 -9.24 -17.40 46.60
CA GLU A 623 -9.63 -17.64 48.00
C GLU A 623 -10.66 -18.77 48.11
N HIS A 624 -11.66 -18.79 47.23
CA HIS A 624 -12.66 -19.85 47.17
C HIS A 624 -12.05 -21.21 46.81
N ALA A 625 -11.19 -21.27 45.79
CA ALA A 625 -10.54 -22.51 45.36
C ALA A 625 -9.66 -23.11 46.47
N LEU A 626 -8.85 -22.29 47.14
CA LEU A 626 -7.98 -22.72 48.25
C LEU A 626 -8.78 -23.12 49.51
N GLY A 627 -9.92 -22.45 49.76
CA GLY A 627 -10.81 -22.76 50.87
C GLY A 627 -11.63 -24.04 50.67
N ALA A 628 -12.07 -24.33 49.45
CA ALA A 628 -12.83 -25.54 49.12
C ALA A 628 -12.02 -26.83 49.34
N GLY A 629 -10.72 -26.82 49.07
CA GLY A 629 -9.83 -27.96 49.31
C GLY A 629 -9.50 -28.23 50.79
N SER A 630 -9.88 -27.35 51.71
CA SER A 630 -9.62 -27.50 53.16
C SER A 630 -10.78 -28.12 53.95
N ARG A 631 -11.89 -28.48 53.28
CA ARG A 631 -13.11 -29.06 53.90
C ARG A 631 -13.33 -30.54 53.55
N LEU A 632 -12.29 -31.26 53.14
CA LEU A 632 -12.32 -32.71 52.91
C LEU A 632 -11.42 -33.43 53.91
#